data_AF-A0A8H8JHS1-F1
#
_entry.id   AF-A0A8H8JHS1-F1
#
_cell.length_a   1.000
_cell.length_b   1.000
_cell.length_c   1.000
_cell.angle_alpha   90.00
_cell.angle_beta   90.00
_cell.angle_gamma   90.00
#
_symmetry.space_group_name_H-M   'P 1'
#
loop_
_entity.id
_entity.type
_entity.pdbx_description
1 polymer ?
#
loop_
_entity_poly.entity_id
_entity_poly.type
_entity_poly.pdbx_seq_one_letter_code
_entity_poly.pdbx_strand_id
1 'polypeptide(L)'
;MEPLKNLNFGVYHLKQAAQALSASSTILGNAVSNSFNDVAKLGPSISCAQPFIGVAEPIQPDAASSCGKPENLGNPALAIVPVKHLPPEVLSTVFVYVTAGYCRFNFLFEVSPLLSIIAVCSYWRQVALNTSSLWSHVDVYTASNLSGVETAEMLTELWLSRVVNNVQLHVHFQAGNGWQVPDSVISWAISILKPYAAQISSLNFPSWSSTEFVCAILGMGGSDSILSLRSLFIDSPTSHVHAIIPWSGNLLCGLVSLQLSGIGQAEGSLSFDQLHAFLASSPAIRVIQLDRVDIVPSLESDLPILTLPSLRILDLCRVNQVALLQLLPVLSSGDSDLYFGVDIAQEEELAIVTATFIARTRITSLTLRQDYNDSNNLAKNYVCSTNHLHNLVLFSRLEFDMSHILEDLISVRKQVGVVRDPRPINMMMVSTPLDKNTRTKVMELVKMQLCQKIVYLGYYTSLDKVDEIEEFFDRLRSQENIEVIEMDPFYNSSDIDEGGINDVIQRTLLERVHWA
;
A
#
# COMPACT_ATOMS: atom_id res chain seq x y z
N MET A 1 21.32 -30.52 -21.25
CA MET A 1 20.29 -30.04 -20.30
C MET A 1 21.01 -29.44 -19.09
N GLU A 2 21.38 -28.18 -19.21
CA GLU A 2 21.69 -27.23 -18.14
C GLU A 2 21.38 -25.88 -18.78
N PRO A 3 20.45 -25.09 -18.21
CA PRO A 3 20.89 -23.88 -17.49
C PRO A 3 19.89 -23.40 -16.42
N LEU A 4 20.28 -23.24 -15.14
CA LEU A 4 19.49 -22.46 -14.16
C LEU A 4 20.31 -21.95 -12.95
N LYS A 5 21.61 -21.66 -13.10
CA LYS A 5 22.48 -21.18 -11.99
C LYS A 5 22.86 -19.69 -12.00
N ASN A 6 22.34 -18.87 -12.92
CA ASN A 6 22.83 -17.48 -13.11
C ASN A 6 21.91 -16.35 -12.62
N LEU A 7 20.89 -16.60 -11.80
CA LEU A 7 20.00 -15.54 -11.28
C LEU A 7 20.43 -14.90 -9.94
N ASN A 8 21.41 -15.46 -9.23
CA ASN A 8 21.86 -14.92 -7.93
C ASN A 8 22.88 -13.77 -8.00
N PHE A 9 23.32 -13.37 -9.19
CA PHE A 9 24.34 -12.32 -9.35
C PHE A 9 23.76 -10.89 -9.25
N GLY A 10 22.50 -10.68 -9.61
CA GLY A 10 21.88 -9.34 -9.62
C GLY A 10 21.55 -8.79 -8.22
N VAL A 11 21.16 -9.66 -7.29
CA VAL A 11 20.72 -9.27 -5.93
C VAL A 11 21.89 -8.76 -5.07
N TYR A 12 23.09 -9.29 -5.28
CA TYR A 12 24.29 -8.88 -4.54
C TYR A 12 24.74 -7.45 -4.89
N HIS A 13 24.66 -7.07 -6.17
CA HIS A 13 25.02 -5.73 -6.64
C HIS A 13 24.00 -4.66 -6.24
N LEU A 14 22.71 -5.00 -6.17
CA LEU A 14 21.67 -4.11 -5.64
C LEU A 14 21.86 -3.84 -4.14
N LYS A 15 22.25 -4.85 -3.35
CA LYS A 15 22.59 -4.67 -1.93
C LYS A 15 23.82 -3.79 -1.73
N GLN A 16 24.86 -3.92 -2.56
CA GLN A 16 26.03 -3.04 -2.47
C GLN A 16 25.73 -1.61 -2.92
N ALA A 17 24.89 -1.41 -3.95
CA ALA A 17 24.44 -0.08 -4.35
C ALA A 17 23.60 0.60 -3.26
N ALA A 18 22.71 -0.14 -2.59
CA ALA A 18 21.95 0.35 -1.45
C ALA A 18 22.84 0.69 -0.23
N GLN A 19 23.85 -0.13 0.06
CA GLN A 19 24.84 0.14 1.13
C GLN A 19 25.76 1.33 0.82
N ALA A 20 26.11 1.54 -0.46
CA ALA A 20 26.87 2.73 -0.87
C ALA A 20 26.03 4.02 -0.79
N LEU A 21 24.71 3.92 -1.01
CA LEU A 21 23.76 5.01 -0.84
C LEU A 21 23.54 5.36 0.65
N SER A 22 23.51 4.37 1.55
CA SER A 22 23.36 4.61 3.00
C SER A 22 24.59 5.29 3.61
N ALA A 23 25.80 4.97 3.14
CA ALA A 23 27.04 5.62 3.57
C ALA A 23 27.18 7.08 3.08
N SER A 24 26.39 7.48 2.07
CA SER A 24 26.44 8.83 1.48
C SER A 24 25.48 9.83 2.15
N SER A 25 24.54 9.38 3.00
CA SER A 25 23.51 10.25 3.59
C SER A 25 24.07 11.35 4.51
N THR A 26 25.18 11.06 5.22
CA THR A 26 25.85 12.03 6.10
C THR A 26 26.62 13.11 5.32
N ILE A 27 27.03 12.82 4.09
CA ILE A 27 27.71 13.76 3.19
C ILE A 27 26.69 14.59 2.39
N LEU A 28 25.53 13.99 2.05
CA LEU A 28 24.46 14.66 1.29
C LEU A 28 23.84 15.84 2.02
N GLY A 29 23.69 15.80 3.35
CA GLY A 29 23.10 16.91 4.13
C GLY A 29 23.76 18.28 3.88
N ASN A 30 25.08 18.29 3.67
CA ASN A 30 25.85 19.51 3.40
C ASN A 30 25.93 19.87 1.90
N ALA A 31 25.85 18.87 0.99
CA ALA A 31 25.88 19.09 -0.45
C ALA A 31 24.53 19.55 -1.03
N VAL A 32 23.44 19.12 -0.40
CA VAL A 32 22.05 19.47 -0.76
C VAL A 32 21.79 20.96 -0.54
N SER A 33 22.22 21.53 0.59
CA SER A 33 22.13 22.98 0.86
C SER A 33 22.88 23.84 -0.18
N ASN A 34 24.02 23.38 -0.66
CA ASN A 34 24.81 24.09 -1.68
C ASN A 34 24.27 23.93 -3.11
N SER A 35 23.73 22.76 -3.46
CA SER A 35 23.17 22.50 -4.80
C SER A 35 21.81 23.20 -5.00
N PHE A 36 21.04 23.42 -3.94
CA PHE A 36 19.74 24.11 -4.02
C PHE A 36 19.87 25.57 -4.48
N ASN A 37 20.94 26.26 -4.09
CA ASN A 37 21.23 27.63 -4.54
C ASN A 37 21.57 27.72 -6.04
N ASP A 38 21.95 26.62 -6.69
CA ASP A 38 22.26 26.59 -8.12
C ASP A 38 21.07 26.17 -8.99
N VAL A 39 20.11 25.40 -8.43
CA VAL A 39 18.86 25.05 -9.11
C VAL A 39 17.90 26.24 -9.18
N ALA A 40 17.83 27.06 -8.13
CA ALA A 40 16.99 28.28 -8.11
C ALA A 40 17.46 29.37 -9.10
N LYS A 41 18.69 29.29 -9.63
CA LYS A 41 19.25 30.24 -10.61
C LYS A 41 18.94 29.87 -12.07
N LEU A 42 18.37 28.70 -12.33
CA LEU A 42 18.00 28.27 -13.68
C LEU A 42 16.50 28.56 -13.89
N GLY A 43 16.20 29.79 -14.35
CA GLY A 43 14.84 30.19 -14.73
C GLY A 43 14.28 29.39 -15.92
N PRO A 44 12.97 29.53 -16.22
CA PRO A 44 12.34 28.79 -17.30
C PRO A 44 12.74 29.39 -18.65
N SER A 45 13.71 28.79 -19.32
CA SER A 45 14.03 29.09 -20.71
C SER A 45 14.39 27.79 -21.42
N ILE A 46 13.36 27.00 -21.72
CA ILE A 46 13.45 25.95 -22.75
C ILE A 46 12.36 26.27 -23.78
N SER A 47 12.76 27.04 -24.80
CA SER A 47 12.04 27.15 -26.05
C SER A 47 12.23 25.83 -26.82
N CYS A 48 11.12 25.27 -27.32
CA CYS A 48 11.09 24.05 -28.11
C CYS A 48 12.09 24.12 -29.28
N ALA A 49 13.12 23.26 -29.26
CA ALA A 49 14.02 23.08 -30.39
C ALA A 49 13.38 22.20 -31.47
N GLN A 50 13.45 22.66 -32.72
CA GLN A 50 13.04 21.94 -33.93
C GLN A 50 14.00 20.77 -34.28
N PRO A 51 13.55 19.78 -35.08
CA PRO A 51 14.35 18.60 -35.39
C PRO A 51 15.47 18.92 -36.40
N PHE A 52 16.70 18.58 -36.02
CA PHE A 52 17.85 18.55 -36.93
C PHE A 52 17.76 17.30 -37.82
N ILE A 53 17.64 17.52 -39.13
CA ILE A 53 17.92 16.54 -40.18
C ILE A 53 19.39 16.75 -40.58
N GLY A 54 20.25 15.80 -40.23
CA GLY A 54 21.68 15.80 -40.52
C GLY A 54 22.10 14.56 -41.29
N VAL A 55 22.62 14.80 -42.48
CA VAL A 55 22.96 13.88 -43.57
C VAL A 55 24.12 12.95 -43.21
N ALA A 56 24.03 11.71 -43.65
CA ALA A 56 25.07 10.69 -43.54
C ALA A 56 26.20 10.91 -44.57
N GLU A 57 27.45 10.72 -44.16
CA GLU A 57 28.59 10.52 -45.07
C GLU A 57 29.43 9.29 -44.66
N PRO A 58 30.17 8.70 -45.62
CA PRO A 58 30.40 7.27 -45.65
C PRO A 58 31.73 6.81 -45.04
N ILE A 59 31.72 5.54 -44.64
CA ILE A 59 32.87 4.75 -44.20
C ILE A 59 33.69 4.33 -45.42
N GLN A 60 35.01 4.51 -45.37
CA GLN A 60 35.97 3.74 -46.17
C GLN A 60 36.89 2.89 -45.26
N PRO A 61 37.25 1.66 -45.68
CA PRO A 61 38.09 0.75 -44.92
C PRO A 61 39.52 0.68 -45.46
N ASP A 62 40.50 0.53 -44.57
CA ASP A 62 41.82 -0.07 -44.84
C ASP A 62 42.32 -0.64 -43.50
N ALA A 63 42.47 -1.95 -43.32
CA ALA A 63 43.46 -2.89 -43.84
C ALA A 63 44.47 -3.27 -42.72
N ALA A 64 44.37 -4.54 -42.31
CA ALA A 64 45.36 -5.45 -41.72
C ALA A 64 46.57 -4.89 -40.94
N SER A 65 46.76 -5.37 -39.70
CA SER A 65 47.89 -6.26 -39.39
C SER A 65 47.87 -6.83 -37.97
N SER A 66 48.48 -8.00 -37.84
CA SER A 66 49.11 -8.55 -36.64
C SER A 66 48.24 -9.27 -35.60
N CYS A 67 48.09 -10.58 -35.85
CA CYS A 67 47.76 -11.60 -34.88
C CYS A 67 48.92 -11.75 -33.87
N GLY A 68 48.66 -11.54 -32.58
CA GLY A 68 49.65 -11.67 -31.51
C GLY A 68 49.04 -12.03 -30.16
N LYS A 69 49.20 -13.30 -29.79
CA LYS A 69 49.23 -13.96 -28.45
C LYS A 69 48.06 -13.79 -27.45
N PRO A 70 47.58 -14.90 -26.84
CA PRO A 70 46.64 -14.86 -25.73
C PRO A 70 47.41 -14.68 -24.41
N GLU A 71 47.38 -13.49 -23.83
CA GLU A 71 47.88 -13.25 -22.47
C GLU A 71 46.78 -12.70 -21.56
N ASN A 72 46.62 -13.36 -20.42
CA ASN A 72 45.97 -12.90 -19.19
C ASN A 72 44.44 -12.82 -19.13
N LEU A 73 43.79 -13.99 -18.98
CA LEU A 73 42.54 -14.17 -18.22
C LEU A 73 42.79 -14.02 -16.70
N GLY A 74 43.29 -12.86 -16.29
CA GLY A 74 43.85 -12.65 -14.95
C GLY A 74 43.58 -11.27 -14.36
N ASN A 75 42.36 -10.75 -14.49
CA ASN A 75 41.88 -9.72 -13.58
C ASN A 75 40.35 -9.74 -13.52
N PRO A 76 39.71 -10.21 -12.43
CA PRO A 76 38.29 -9.99 -12.17
C PRO A 76 38.09 -8.55 -11.67
N ALA A 77 38.70 -7.57 -12.36
CA ALA A 77 38.13 -6.23 -12.40
C ALA A 77 36.84 -6.42 -13.20
N LEU A 78 35.77 -6.86 -12.51
CA LEU A 78 34.40 -6.80 -12.97
C LEU A 78 34.29 -5.49 -13.74
N ALA A 79 34.14 -5.59 -15.05
CA ALA A 79 34.01 -4.44 -15.91
C ALA A 79 32.76 -3.71 -15.42
N ILE A 80 32.95 -2.75 -14.51
CA ILE A 80 31.91 -1.82 -14.08
C ILE A 80 31.62 -1.08 -15.36
N VAL A 81 30.59 -1.55 -16.09
CA VAL A 81 30.06 -0.85 -17.25
C VAL A 81 29.84 0.56 -16.75
N PRO A 82 30.59 1.56 -17.26
CA PRO A 82 30.50 2.88 -16.67
C PRO A 82 29.06 3.30 -16.84
N VAL A 83 28.37 3.58 -15.73
CA VAL A 83 26.92 3.78 -15.64
C VAL A 83 26.40 4.79 -16.69
N LYS A 84 27.27 5.69 -17.16
CA LYS A 84 27.05 6.60 -18.30
C LYS A 84 26.76 5.94 -19.66
N HIS A 85 26.95 4.63 -19.80
CA HIS A 85 26.65 3.89 -21.04
C HIS A 85 25.31 3.16 -21.00
N LEU A 86 24.60 3.19 -19.87
CA LEU A 86 23.25 2.66 -19.84
C LEU A 86 22.34 3.55 -20.70
N PRO A 87 21.54 2.98 -21.62
CA PRO A 87 20.53 3.73 -22.35
C PRO A 87 19.59 4.47 -21.41
N PRO A 88 19.11 5.67 -21.78
CA PRO A 88 18.23 6.46 -20.92
C PRO A 88 16.98 5.69 -20.51
N GLU A 89 16.42 4.82 -21.37
CA GLU A 89 15.23 4.02 -21.09
C GLU A 89 15.45 3.02 -19.95
N VAL A 90 16.63 2.41 -19.89
CA VAL A 90 17.01 1.47 -18.82
C VAL A 90 17.16 2.23 -17.51
N LEU A 91 17.82 3.39 -17.53
CA LEU A 91 17.97 4.22 -16.34
C LEU A 91 16.62 4.76 -15.84
N SER A 92 15.75 5.24 -16.74
CA SER A 92 14.38 5.67 -16.40
C SER A 92 13.59 4.55 -15.72
N THR A 93 13.70 3.31 -16.22
CA THR A 93 13.03 2.14 -15.63
C THR A 93 13.56 1.86 -14.22
N VAL A 94 14.88 1.91 -14.03
CA VAL A 94 15.51 1.78 -12.71
C VAL A 94 15.05 2.89 -11.78
N PHE A 95 15.02 4.14 -12.24
CA PHE A 95 14.59 5.27 -11.42
C PHE A 95 13.15 5.11 -10.97
N VAL A 96 12.23 4.78 -11.90
CA VAL A 96 10.82 4.56 -11.58
C VAL A 96 10.66 3.44 -10.57
N TYR A 97 11.38 2.33 -10.74
CA TYR A 97 11.34 1.22 -9.79
C TYR A 97 11.85 1.60 -8.40
N VAL A 98 12.98 2.32 -8.33
CA VAL A 98 13.56 2.77 -7.07
C VAL A 98 12.66 3.79 -6.38
N THR A 99 11.94 4.64 -7.11
CA THR A 99 11.06 5.66 -6.52
C THR A 99 9.65 5.18 -6.22
N ALA A 100 9.15 4.13 -6.89
CA ALA A 100 7.75 3.67 -6.77
C ALA A 100 7.32 3.28 -5.35
N GLY A 101 8.26 2.88 -4.48
CA GLY A 101 7.98 2.53 -3.09
C GLY A 101 8.04 3.69 -2.09
N TYR A 102 8.55 4.86 -2.49
CA TYR A 102 8.91 5.93 -1.55
C TYR A 102 7.88 7.04 -1.41
N CYS A 103 6.85 7.09 -2.26
CA CYS A 103 5.73 8.03 -2.13
C CYS A 103 4.82 7.78 -0.91
N ARG A 104 5.25 6.93 0.04
CA ARG A 104 4.46 6.49 1.21
C ARG A 104 5.19 6.57 2.54
N PHE A 105 6.49 6.90 2.57
CA PHE A 105 7.30 6.82 3.78
C PHE A 105 7.77 8.19 4.28
N ASN A 106 7.66 8.35 5.61
CA ASN A 106 7.95 9.53 6.41
C ASN A 106 9.29 10.20 6.05
N PHE A 107 9.20 11.34 5.37
CA PHE A 107 10.31 12.26 5.08
C PHE A 107 10.93 12.95 6.30
N LEU A 108 10.45 12.62 7.51
CA LEU A 108 11.01 13.25 8.71
C LEU A 108 12.53 12.97 8.84
N PHE A 109 13.08 11.93 8.18
CA PHE A 109 14.52 11.61 8.31
C PHE A 109 15.26 11.16 7.04
N GLU A 110 14.62 10.96 5.88
CA GLU A 110 15.32 10.49 4.66
C GLU A 110 15.17 11.44 3.45
N VAL A 111 16.29 11.68 2.77
CA VAL A 111 16.33 12.45 1.51
C VAL A 111 15.57 11.67 0.44
N SER A 112 14.64 12.32 -0.27
CA SER A 112 13.91 11.70 -1.40
C SER A 112 14.88 10.91 -2.29
N PRO A 113 14.60 9.64 -2.62
CA PRO A 113 15.44 8.89 -3.55
C PRO A 113 15.59 9.61 -4.90
N LEU A 114 14.57 10.36 -5.32
CA LEU A 114 14.63 11.16 -6.54
C LEU A 114 15.68 12.27 -6.44
N LEU A 115 15.76 12.97 -5.30
CA LEU A 115 16.80 13.97 -5.04
C LEU A 115 18.20 13.32 -5.03
N SER A 116 18.31 12.12 -4.48
CA SER A 116 19.56 11.34 -4.52
C SER A 116 19.95 10.96 -5.95
N ILE A 117 18.97 10.53 -6.77
CA ILE A 117 19.18 10.17 -8.18
C ILE A 117 19.68 11.36 -9.01
N ILE A 118 19.06 12.54 -8.87
CA ILE A 118 19.46 13.75 -9.62
C ILE A 118 20.81 14.33 -9.16
N ALA A 119 21.28 13.94 -7.97
CA ALA A 119 22.56 14.37 -7.42
C ALA A 119 23.75 13.54 -7.94
N VAL A 120 23.53 12.33 -8.45
CA VAL A 120 24.61 11.39 -8.84
C VAL A 120 25.52 11.97 -9.92
N CYS A 121 24.98 12.31 -11.08
CA CYS A 121 25.74 12.90 -12.18
C CYS A 121 24.82 13.68 -13.14
N SER A 122 25.40 14.48 -14.05
CA SER A 122 24.64 15.27 -15.04
C SER A 122 23.79 14.39 -15.95
N TYR A 123 24.28 13.22 -16.36
CA TYR A 123 23.53 12.28 -17.21
C TYR A 123 22.29 11.74 -16.49
N TRP A 124 22.43 11.27 -15.25
CA TRP A 124 21.30 10.78 -14.43
C TRP A 124 20.26 11.86 -14.19
N ARG A 125 20.72 13.08 -13.90
CA ARG A 125 19.85 14.24 -13.78
C ARG A 125 19.05 14.49 -15.06
N GLN A 126 19.69 14.51 -16.22
CA GLN A 126 18.99 14.70 -17.50
C GLN A 126 17.97 13.60 -17.75
N VAL A 127 18.33 12.34 -17.54
CA VAL A 127 17.42 11.20 -17.69
C VAL A 127 16.21 11.34 -16.76
N ALA A 128 16.44 11.62 -15.47
CA ALA A 128 15.37 11.78 -14.49
C ALA A 128 14.46 12.97 -14.83
N LEU A 129 15.03 14.12 -15.18
CA LEU A 129 14.26 15.32 -15.58
C LEU A 129 13.43 15.09 -16.85
N ASN A 130 13.87 14.21 -17.76
CA ASN A 130 13.13 13.87 -18.99
C ASN A 130 12.16 12.69 -18.81
N THR A 131 12.13 12.05 -17.63
CA THR A 131 11.25 10.90 -17.36
C THR A 131 10.00 11.37 -16.63
N SER A 132 8.95 11.70 -17.38
CA SER A 132 7.72 12.31 -16.85
C SER A 132 7.04 11.48 -15.73
N SER A 133 7.13 10.15 -15.78
CA SER A 133 6.57 9.26 -14.75
C SER A 133 7.22 9.38 -13.38
N LEU A 134 8.43 9.94 -13.27
CA LEU A 134 9.06 10.23 -11.96
C LEU A 134 8.40 11.40 -11.25
N TRP A 135 7.67 12.23 -11.99
CA TRP A 135 7.03 13.47 -11.51
C TRP A 135 5.51 13.30 -11.41
N SER A 136 4.99 12.10 -11.67
CA SER A 136 3.55 11.82 -11.62
C SER A 136 3.03 11.62 -10.19
N HIS A 137 3.92 11.44 -9.21
CA HIS A 137 3.58 11.32 -7.80
C HIS A 137 4.07 12.57 -7.07
N VAL A 138 3.14 13.29 -6.46
CA VAL A 138 3.40 14.58 -5.81
C VAL A 138 3.03 14.44 -4.34
N ASP A 139 4.02 14.55 -3.48
CA ASP A 139 3.82 14.66 -2.03
C ASP A 139 3.69 16.13 -1.65
N VAL A 140 2.55 16.50 -1.07
CA VAL A 140 2.24 17.83 -0.56
C VAL A 140 2.39 17.81 0.96
N TYR A 141 3.48 18.38 1.45
CA TYR A 141 3.78 18.44 2.88
C TYR A 141 3.07 19.61 3.53
N THR A 142 2.35 19.36 4.63
CA THR A 142 1.59 20.40 5.33
C THR A 142 2.08 20.67 6.75
N ALA A 143 3.29 20.23 7.08
CA ALA A 143 3.83 20.32 8.44
C ALA A 143 3.91 21.78 8.94
N SER A 144 3.11 22.07 9.97
CA SER A 144 3.02 23.37 10.65
C SER A 144 4.25 23.74 11.49
N ASN A 145 5.11 22.76 11.81
CA ASN A 145 6.23 22.95 12.76
C ASN A 145 7.61 22.99 12.09
N LEU A 146 7.70 22.84 10.78
CA LEU A 146 8.97 22.97 10.08
C LEU A 146 9.20 24.44 9.76
N SER A 147 10.35 24.99 10.16
CA SER A 147 10.89 26.26 9.67
C SER A 147 11.26 26.22 8.17
N GLY A 148 10.55 25.41 7.38
CA GLY A 148 10.79 25.09 5.98
C GLY A 148 9.52 24.96 5.15
N VAL A 149 8.38 25.54 5.61
CA VAL A 149 7.14 25.62 4.80
C VAL A 149 7.45 26.21 3.42
N GLU A 150 8.18 27.33 3.36
CA GLU A 150 8.60 27.94 2.08
C GLU A 150 9.40 26.96 1.19
N THR A 151 10.20 26.07 1.79
CA THR A 151 10.95 25.06 1.04
C THR A 151 10.02 23.97 0.50
N ALA A 152 9.04 23.52 1.28
CA ALA A 152 8.05 22.54 0.82
C ALA A 152 7.16 23.10 -0.30
N GLU A 153 6.73 24.35 -0.18
CA GLU A 153 5.95 25.02 -1.22
C GLU A 153 6.74 25.15 -2.51
N MET A 154 7.97 25.67 -2.43
CA MET A 154 8.87 25.80 -3.57
C MET A 154 9.19 24.45 -4.22
N LEU A 155 9.41 23.40 -3.44
CA LEU A 155 9.66 22.05 -3.98
C LEU A 155 8.43 21.48 -4.67
N THR A 156 7.24 21.70 -4.13
CA THR A 156 5.97 21.26 -4.74
C THR A 156 5.71 22.00 -6.05
N GLU A 157 5.93 23.32 -6.10
CA GLU A 157 5.86 24.11 -7.33
C GLU A 157 6.88 23.65 -8.36
N LEU A 158 8.13 23.44 -7.93
CA LEU A 158 9.17 22.93 -8.80
C LEU A 158 8.79 21.56 -9.34
N TRP A 159 8.24 20.66 -8.52
CA TRP A 159 7.77 19.33 -8.95
C TRP A 159 6.64 19.43 -9.97
N LEU A 160 5.60 20.21 -9.67
CA LEU A 160 4.45 20.40 -10.56
C LEU A 160 4.86 21.07 -11.88
N SER A 161 5.85 21.98 -11.86
CA SER A 161 6.38 22.60 -13.09
C SER A 161 7.00 21.60 -14.07
N ARG A 162 7.34 20.39 -13.62
CA ARG A 162 7.90 19.31 -14.44
C ARG A 162 6.85 18.32 -14.93
N VAL A 163 5.61 18.43 -14.45
CA VAL A 163 4.50 17.61 -14.93
C VAL A 163 4.21 18.02 -16.38
N VAL A 164 4.45 17.09 -17.29
CA VAL A 164 4.13 17.28 -18.71
C VAL A 164 2.64 17.08 -18.91
N ASN A 165 2.04 17.87 -19.81
CA ASN A 165 0.66 17.69 -20.25
C ASN A 165 0.39 16.21 -20.61
N ASN A 166 -0.70 15.65 -20.09
CA ASN A 166 -1.20 14.26 -20.29
C ASN A 166 -0.66 13.18 -19.34
N VAL A 167 0.11 13.53 -18.30
CA VAL A 167 0.46 12.55 -17.25
C VAL A 167 -0.62 12.54 -16.18
N GLN A 168 -1.05 11.36 -15.74
CA GLN A 168 -1.96 11.25 -14.60
C GLN A 168 -1.22 11.51 -13.30
N LEU A 169 -1.77 12.37 -12.44
CA LEU A 169 -1.18 12.74 -11.17
C LEU A 169 -1.74 11.93 -10.01
N HIS A 170 -0.82 11.51 -9.15
CA HIS A 170 -1.08 10.86 -7.88
C HIS A 170 -0.62 11.81 -6.78
N VAL A 171 -1.57 12.47 -6.13
CA VAL A 171 -1.28 13.47 -5.11
C VAL A 171 -1.47 12.85 -3.74
N HIS A 172 -0.43 12.93 -2.93
CA HIS A 172 -0.39 12.45 -1.55
C HIS A 172 -0.20 13.66 -0.65
N PHE A 173 -1.11 13.89 0.25
CA PHE A 173 -0.92 14.90 1.28
C PHE A 173 -0.20 14.25 2.46
N GLN A 174 0.74 14.94 3.09
CA GLN A 174 1.40 14.45 4.28
C GLN A 174 1.17 15.46 5.40
N ALA A 175 0.24 15.13 6.29
CA ALA A 175 0.05 15.87 7.53
C ALA A 175 1.03 15.37 8.59
N GLY A 176 1.65 16.30 9.32
CA GLY A 176 2.44 15.94 10.50
C GLY A 176 1.54 15.31 11.57
N ASN A 177 2.11 14.36 12.34
CA ASN A 177 1.42 13.51 13.33
C ASN A 177 0.30 14.23 14.11
N GLY A 178 -0.96 14.03 13.70
CA GLY A 178 -2.15 14.41 14.46
C GLY A 178 -2.49 15.91 14.54
N TRP A 179 -1.80 16.78 13.81
CA TRP A 179 -2.07 18.21 13.85
C TRP A 179 -3.10 18.61 12.79
N GLN A 180 -4.02 19.51 13.18
CA GLN A 180 -4.89 20.20 12.24
C GLN A 180 -4.03 20.96 11.22
N VAL A 181 -4.34 20.78 9.94
CA VAL A 181 -3.64 21.49 8.88
C VAL A 181 -4.19 22.92 8.85
N PRO A 182 -3.35 23.97 8.94
CA PRO A 182 -3.86 25.33 8.88
C PRO A 182 -4.60 25.60 7.57
N ASP A 183 -5.74 26.31 7.62
CA ASP A 183 -6.55 26.68 6.45
C ASP A 183 -5.74 27.36 5.34
N SER A 184 -4.69 28.10 5.70
CA SER A 184 -3.77 28.74 4.76
C SER A 184 -3.02 27.73 3.90
N VAL A 185 -2.59 26.61 4.49
CA VAL A 185 -1.85 25.55 3.80
C VAL A 185 -2.78 24.78 2.87
N ILE A 186 -4.02 24.52 3.29
CA ILE A 186 -5.04 23.91 2.43
C ILE A 186 -5.36 24.82 1.25
N SER A 187 -5.55 26.11 1.51
CA SER A 187 -5.82 27.11 0.47
C SER A 187 -4.66 27.19 -0.54
N TRP A 188 -3.42 27.18 -0.06
CA TRP A 188 -2.24 27.12 -0.91
C TRP A 188 -2.21 25.83 -1.76
N ALA A 189 -2.39 24.67 -1.13
CA ALA A 189 -2.35 23.38 -1.82
C ALA A 189 -3.46 23.25 -2.89
N ILE A 190 -4.64 23.80 -2.62
CA ILE A 190 -5.70 23.92 -3.63
C ILE A 190 -5.24 24.79 -4.79
N SER A 191 -4.69 25.97 -4.48
CA SER A 191 -4.32 26.96 -5.51
C SER A 191 -3.28 26.42 -6.48
N ILE A 192 -2.32 25.64 -5.98
CA ILE A 192 -1.22 25.07 -6.77
C ILE A 192 -1.65 23.83 -7.56
N LEU A 193 -2.59 23.02 -7.03
CA LEU A 193 -3.08 21.82 -7.70
C LEU A 193 -4.21 22.10 -8.70
N LYS A 194 -4.95 23.20 -8.53
CA LYS A 194 -6.08 23.57 -9.39
C LYS A 194 -5.77 23.55 -10.89
N PRO A 195 -4.63 24.06 -11.39
CA PRO A 195 -4.28 23.96 -12.81
C PRO A 195 -4.15 22.52 -13.33
N TYR A 196 -3.94 21.56 -12.44
CA TYR A 196 -3.72 20.15 -12.75
C TYR A 196 -4.91 19.26 -12.40
N ALA A 197 -6.05 19.81 -11.97
CA ALA A 197 -7.21 19.05 -11.47
C ALA A 197 -7.68 17.93 -12.42
N ALA A 198 -7.69 18.19 -13.73
CA ALA A 198 -8.09 17.22 -14.76
C ALA A 198 -7.07 16.10 -15.00
N GLN A 199 -5.85 16.22 -14.46
CA GLN A 199 -4.81 15.20 -14.52
C GLN A 199 -4.81 14.31 -13.28
N ILE A 200 -5.41 14.76 -12.17
CA ILE A 200 -5.41 14.02 -10.90
C ILE A 200 -6.24 12.75 -11.06
N SER A 201 -5.56 11.61 -10.91
CA SER A 201 -6.15 10.27 -10.95
C SER A 201 -6.19 9.61 -9.59
N SER A 202 -5.33 10.03 -8.65
CA SER A 202 -5.30 9.53 -7.29
C SER A 202 -5.15 10.66 -6.31
N LEU A 203 -5.97 10.63 -5.26
CA LEU A 203 -5.88 11.52 -4.11
C LEU A 203 -5.72 10.68 -2.84
N ASN A 204 -4.73 11.03 -2.03
CA ASN A 204 -4.47 10.38 -0.76
C ASN A 204 -4.34 11.43 0.34
N PHE A 205 -5.24 11.38 1.31
CA PHE A 205 -5.34 12.28 2.45
C PHE A 205 -5.16 11.49 3.75
N PRO A 206 -3.92 11.12 4.12
CA PRO A 206 -3.63 10.46 5.37
C PRO A 206 -3.61 11.49 6.49
N SER A 207 -4.35 11.19 7.54
CA SER A 207 -4.44 12.00 8.75
C SER A 207 -5.14 13.36 8.59
N TRP A 208 -5.87 13.60 7.50
CA TRP A 208 -6.56 14.88 7.29
C TRP A 208 -7.91 14.90 7.97
N SER A 209 -8.32 16.10 8.39
CA SER A 209 -9.71 16.31 8.72
C SER A 209 -10.53 16.51 7.45
N SER A 210 -11.80 16.21 7.54
CA SER A 210 -12.67 16.12 6.39
C SER A 210 -13.18 17.45 5.86
N THR A 211 -13.26 18.47 6.70
CA THR A 211 -13.53 19.85 6.26
C THR A 211 -12.43 20.31 5.31
N GLU A 212 -11.19 19.95 5.61
CA GLU A 212 -10.01 20.26 4.79
C GLU A 212 -10.09 19.52 3.44
N PHE A 213 -10.49 18.25 3.45
CA PHE A 213 -10.74 17.45 2.24
C PHE A 213 -11.82 18.07 1.34
N VAL A 214 -12.96 18.44 1.91
CA VAL A 214 -14.09 19.01 1.17
C VAL A 214 -13.72 20.35 0.56
N CYS A 215 -13.08 21.22 1.34
CA CYS A 215 -12.52 22.47 0.85
C CYS A 215 -11.52 22.20 -0.29
N ALA A 216 -10.67 21.17 -0.15
CA ALA A 216 -9.70 20.79 -1.17
C ALA A 216 -10.35 20.41 -2.49
N ILE A 217 -11.29 19.46 -2.47
CA ILE A 217 -11.96 18.98 -3.67
C ILE A 217 -12.85 20.04 -4.30
N LEU A 218 -13.68 20.72 -3.50
CA LEU A 218 -14.58 21.75 -4.02
C LEU A 218 -13.79 22.94 -4.59
N GLY A 219 -12.69 23.33 -3.94
CA GLY A 219 -11.83 24.43 -4.36
C GLY A 219 -11.06 24.18 -5.67
N MET A 220 -10.76 22.92 -6.00
CA MET A 220 -10.01 22.53 -7.20
C MET A 220 -10.79 22.67 -8.52
N GLY A 221 -12.09 23.02 -8.50
CA GLY A 221 -12.81 23.37 -9.73
C GLY A 221 -14.23 22.84 -9.86
N GLY A 222 -14.90 22.53 -8.75
CA GLY A 222 -16.25 21.95 -8.77
C GLY A 222 -16.28 20.52 -9.33
N SER A 223 -17.47 19.92 -9.36
CA SER A 223 -17.68 18.50 -9.71
C SER A 223 -17.16 18.11 -11.11
N ASP A 224 -17.02 19.09 -12.00
CA ASP A 224 -16.83 18.85 -13.42
C ASP A 224 -15.35 18.91 -13.86
N SER A 225 -14.45 19.33 -12.96
CA SER A 225 -13.02 19.48 -13.29
C SER A 225 -12.18 18.25 -12.94
N ILE A 226 -12.62 17.43 -11.99
CA ILE A 226 -11.90 16.23 -11.52
C ILE A 226 -12.60 14.98 -12.06
N LEU A 227 -12.84 14.94 -13.37
CA LEU A 227 -13.55 13.83 -14.04
C LEU A 227 -12.69 12.55 -14.15
N SER A 228 -11.43 12.60 -13.72
CA SER A 228 -10.45 11.52 -13.90
C SER A 228 -10.08 10.78 -12.62
N LEU A 229 -10.73 11.07 -11.48
CA LEU A 229 -10.37 10.42 -10.23
C LEU A 229 -10.65 8.91 -10.30
N ARG A 230 -9.60 8.11 -10.10
CA ARG A 230 -9.63 6.65 -10.11
C ARG A 230 -9.35 6.05 -8.75
N SER A 231 -8.63 6.75 -7.89
CA SER A 231 -8.29 6.28 -6.55
C SER A 231 -8.51 7.38 -5.53
N LEU A 232 -9.24 7.04 -4.47
CA LEU A 232 -9.45 7.92 -3.34
C LEU A 232 -9.06 7.19 -2.07
N PHE A 233 -8.12 7.77 -1.34
CA PHE A 233 -7.71 7.33 -0.01
C PHE A 233 -7.93 8.46 0.98
N ILE A 234 -8.72 8.20 2.02
CA ILE A 234 -8.97 9.11 3.12
C ILE A 234 -8.77 8.31 4.40
N ASP A 235 -7.92 8.80 5.29
CA ASP A 235 -7.69 8.18 6.59
C ASP A 235 -7.71 9.28 7.64
N SER A 236 -8.70 9.23 8.52
CA SER A 236 -8.80 10.15 9.65
C SER A 236 -8.42 9.41 10.93
N PRO A 237 -7.42 9.88 11.68
CA PRO A 237 -6.95 9.17 12.87
C PRO A 237 -7.89 9.44 14.06
N THR A 238 -8.67 10.51 14.00
CA THR A 238 -9.54 10.95 15.09
C THR A 238 -10.99 10.58 14.77
N SER A 239 -11.63 9.88 15.69
CA SER A 239 -13.03 9.46 15.64
C SER A 239 -14.05 10.62 15.63
N HIS A 240 -13.58 11.87 15.61
CA HIS A 240 -14.40 13.07 15.71
C HIS A 240 -14.45 13.88 14.41
N VAL A 241 -13.90 13.36 13.32
CA VAL A 241 -13.83 14.09 12.07
C VAL A 241 -15.10 13.86 11.24
N HIS A 242 -15.85 14.94 11.05
CA HIS A 242 -17.14 14.95 10.39
C HIS A 242 -17.01 15.11 8.87
N ALA A 243 -16.91 14.01 8.13
CA ALA A 243 -16.68 14.07 6.69
C ALA A 243 -17.92 14.27 5.84
N ILE A 244 -18.14 15.51 5.39
CA ILE A 244 -19.16 15.84 4.38
C ILE A 244 -18.63 15.54 2.99
N ILE A 245 -18.37 14.27 2.69
CA ILE A 245 -17.98 13.86 1.35
C ILE A 245 -19.22 13.99 0.44
N PRO A 246 -19.12 14.66 -0.72
CA PRO A 246 -20.25 14.79 -1.64
C PRO A 246 -20.50 13.48 -2.40
N TRP A 247 -21.02 12.47 -1.71
CA TRP A 247 -21.21 11.11 -2.22
C TRP A 247 -22.08 11.02 -3.48
N SER A 248 -23.00 11.98 -3.67
CA SER A 248 -23.92 12.05 -4.80
C SER A 248 -23.35 12.76 -6.04
N GLY A 249 -22.09 13.20 -6.00
CA GLY A 249 -21.47 13.93 -7.10
C GLY A 249 -20.80 13.03 -8.14
N ASN A 250 -20.69 13.55 -9.38
CA ASN A 250 -19.95 12.90 -10.48
C ASN A 250 -18.46 12.69 -10.19
N LEU A 251 -17.92 13.36 -9.16
CA LEU A 251 -16.53 13.30 -8.73
C LEU A 251 -16.05 11.89 -8.39
N LEU A 252 -16.96 11.07 -7.87
CA LEU A 252 -16.64 9.71 -7.44
C LEU A 252 -17.04 8.67 -8.51
N CYS A 253 -17.67 9.09 -9.60
CA CYS A 253 -18.05 8.17 -10.67
C CYS A 253 -16.81 7.61 -11.36
N GLY A 254 -16.77 6.29 -11.56
CA GLY A 254 -15.66 5.62 -12.23
C GLY A 254 -14.44 5.36 -11.35
N LEU A 255 -14.58 5.44 -10.02
CA LEU A 255 -13.53 5.05 -9.09
C LEU A 255 -13.17 3.56 -9.29
N VAL A 256 -11.86 3.30 -9.21
CA VAL A 256 -11.24 1.97 -9.26
C VAL A 256 -10.81 1.53 -7.85
N SER A 257 -10.46 2.47 -6.97
CA SER A 257 -10.06 2.20 -5.60
C SER A 257 -10.70 3.23 -4.66
N LEU A 258 -11.39 2.73 -3.63
CA LEU A 258 -11.92 3.52 -2.52
C LEU A 258 -11.37 2.94 -1.22
N GLN A 259 -10.66 3.78 -0.47
CA GLN A 259 -10.11 3.44 0.83
C GLN A 259 -10.48 4.53 1.81
N LEU A 260 -11.27 4.19 2.82
CA LEU A 260 -11.81 5.10 3.82
C LEU A 260 -11.46 4.55 5.19
N SER A 261 -10.84 5.37 6.03
CA SER A 261 -10.53 5.03 7.41
C SER A 261 -10.95 6.14 8.39
N GLY A 262 -11.55 5.76 9.52
CA GLY A 262 -11.86 6.64 10.64
C GLY A 262 -12.93 7.71 10.34
N ILE A 263 -13.94 7.35 9.55
CA ILE A 263 -15.06 8.25 9.23
C ILE A 263 -16.20 7.96 10.21
N GLY A 264 -16.36 8.81 11.22
CA GLY A 264 -17.37 8.62 12.28
C GLY A 264 -18.77 9.17 11.95
N GLN A 265 -19.73 8.91 12.83
CA GLN A 265 -21.08 9.48 12.76
C GLN A 265 -21.07 11.01 12.91
N ALA A 266 -21.57 11.68 11.87
CA ALA A 266 -21.57 13.11 11.71
C ALA A 266 -22.82 13.57 10.98
N GLU A 267 -23.15 14.86 11.06
CA GLU A 267 -23.99 15.48 10.04
C GLU A 267 -23.31 15.32 8.67
N GLY A 268 -24.01 14.69 7.72
CA GLY A 268 -23.44 14.33 6.41
C GLY A 268 -22.66 13.01 6.36
N SER A 269 -22.82 12.15 7.38
CA SER A 269 -22.30 10.77 7.36
C SER A 269 -22.75 10.00 6.12
N LEU A 270 -21.89 9.08 5.69
CA LEU A 270 -22.15 8.23 4.52
C LEU A 270 -23.38 7.37 4.78
N SER A 271 -24.49 7.65 4.09
CA SER A 271 -25.65 6.78 4.15
C SER A 271 -25.46 5.53 3.29
N PHE A 272 -26.17 4.46 3.62
CA PHE A 272 -26.19 3.25 2.84
C PHE A 272 -26.62 3.51 1.39
N ASP A 273 -27.66 4.35 1.19
CA ASP A 273 -28.15 4.71 -0.14
C ASP A 273 -27.09 5.46 -0.95
N GLN A 274 -26.31 6.34 -0.29
CA GLN A 274 -25.21 7.06 -0.92
C GLN A 274 -24.08 6.10 -1.31
N LEU A 275 -23.70 5.17 -0.44
CA LEU A 275 -22.70 4.15 -0.75
C LEU A 275 -23.16 3.27 -1.92
N HIS A 276 -24.43 2.85 -1.90
CA HIS A 276 -25.02 2.02 -2.94
C HIS A 276 -25.04 2.74 -4.30
N ALA A 277 -25.55 3.97 -4.35
CA ALA A 277 -25.58 4.78 -5.57
C ALA A 277 -24.18 5.06 -6.12
N PHE A 278 -23.22 5.32 -5.23
CA PHE A 278 -21.82 5.49 -5.58
C PHE A 278 -21.24 4.21 -6.22
N LEU A 279 -21.42 3.04 -5.58
CA LEU A 279 -20.92 1.77 -6.09
C LEU A 279 -21.59 1.39 -7.42
N ALA A 280 -22.89 1.67 -7.58
CA ALA A 280 -23.60 1.49 -8.83
C ALA A 280 -23.00 2.34 -9.97
N SER A 281 -22.51 3.53 -9.65
CA SER A 281 -21.88 4.46 -10.60
C SER A 281 -20.41 4.13 -10.89
N SER A 282 -19.84 3.15 -10.19
CA SER A 282 -18.42 2.74 -10.29
C SER A 282 -18.25 1.23 -10.51
N PRO A 283 -18.77 0.67 -11.62
CA PRO A 283 -18.72 -0.78 -11.88
C PRO A 283 -17.29 -1.33 -12.10
N ALA A 284 -16.32 -0.44 -12.36
CA ALA A 284 -14.91 -0.77 -12.52
C ALA A 284 -14.13 -0.83 -11.18
N ILE A 285 -14.80 -0.65 -10.04
CA ILE A 285 -14.16 -0.67 -8.73
C ILE A 285 -13.52 -2.03 -8.46
N ARG A 286 -12.26 -1.98 -8.01
CA ARG A 286 -11.42 -3.15 -7.70
C ARG A 286 -11.13 -3.25 -6.21
N VAL A 287 -11.00 -2.12 -5.54
CA VAL A 287 -10.61 -2.04 -4.14
C VAL A 287 -11.66 -1.23 -3.40
N ILE A 288 -12.27 -1.85 -2.39
CA ILE A 288 -13.11 -1.22 -1.39
C ILE A 288 -12.50 -1.58 -0.04
N GLN A 289 -11.97 -0.59 0.66
CA GLN A 289 -11.49 -0.77 2.03
C GLN A 289 -12.17 0.27 2.90
N LEU A 290 -12.98 -0.20 3.84
CA LEU A 290 -13.69 0.60 4.82
C LEU A 290 -13.19 0.17 6.19
N ASP A 291 -12.54 1.08 6.91
CA ASP A 291 -11.96 0.82 8.22
C ASP A 291 -12.45 1.84 9.26
N ARG A 292 -13.14 1.44 10.32
CA ARG A 292 -13.76 2.41 11.27
C ARG A 292 -14.65 3.43 10.55
N VAL A 293 -15.48 2.94 9.63
CA VAL A 293 -16.42 3.78 8.88
C VAL A 293 -17.84 3.54 9.40
N ASP A 294 -18.46 4.60 9.89
CA ASP A 294 -19.86 4.62 10.27
C ASP A 294 -20.73 4.89 9.03
N ILE A 295 -21.47 3.87 8.61
CA ILE A 295 -22.44 3.97 7.54
C ILE A 295 -23.83 4.06 8.16
N VAL A 296 -24.57 5.11 7.84
CA VAL A 296 -25.94 5.26 8.31
C VAL A 296 -26.83 4.27 7.56
N PRO A 297 -27.52 3.35 8.27
CA PRO A 297 -28.36 2.36 7.60
C PRO A 297 -29.53 3.01 6.87
N SER A 298 -29.94 2.41 5.76
CA SER A 298 -31.14 2.83 5.04
C SER A 298 -32.40 2.31 5.73
N LEU A 299 -33.50 3.05 5.58
CA LEU A 299 -34.84 2.58 5.97
C LEU A 299 -35.45 1.66 4.91
N GLU A 300 -34.92 1.67 3.68
CA GLU A 300 -35.40 0.85 2.58
C GLU A 300 -34.68 -0.50 2.56
N SER A 301 -35.44 -1.60 2.62
CA SER A 301 -34.89 -2.97 2.63
C SER A 301 -34.60 -3.53 1.23
N ASP A 302 -35.12 -2.89 0.17
CA ASP A 302 -35.29 -3.54 -1.14
C ASP A 302 -34.38 -2.93 -2.22
N LEU A 303 -33.10 -2.72 -1.89
CA LEU A 303 -32.12 -2.22 -2.85
C LEU A 303 -31.66 -3.32 -3.82
N PRO A 304 -31.45 -3.00 -5.11
CA PRO A 304 -31.06 -3.99 -6.11
C PRO A 304 -29.64 -4.51 -5.86
N ILE A 305 -29.41 -5.77 -6.24
CA ILE A 305 -28.09 -6.40 -6.16
C ILE A 305 -27.09 -5.64 -7.05
N LEU A 306 -26.00 -5.18 -6.45
CA LEU A 306 -24.87 -4.54 -7.10
C LEU A 306 -23.87 -5.58 -7.58
N THR A 307 -23.71 -5.69 -8.90
CA THR A 307 -22.68 -6.53 -9.50
C THR A 307 -21.43 -5.72 -9.77
N LEU A 308 -20.35 -6.03 -9.06
CA LEU A 308 -19.03 -5.40 -9.14
C LEU A 308 -18.01 -6.39 -9.71
N PRO A 309 -18.01 -6.66 -11.03
CA PRO A 309 -17.24 -7.76 -11.64
C PRO A 309 -15.72 -7.57 -11.54
N SER A 310 -15.28 -6.32 -11.34
CA SER A 310 -13.87 -5.96 -11.18
C SER A 310 -13.40 -6.01 -9.74
N LEU A 311 -14.28 -6.27 -8.77
CA LEU A 311 -13.91 -6.26 -7.36
C LEU A 311 -12.87 -7.35 -7.08
N ARG A 312 -11.81 -6.98 -6.37
CA ARG A 312 -10.67 -7.84 -6.01
C ARG A 312 -10.36 -7.78 -4.53
N ILE A 313 -10.56 -6.63 -3.90
CA ILE A 313 -10.32 -6.40 -2.47
C ILE A 313 -11.58 -5.79 -1.89
N LEU A 314 -12.19 -6.48 -0.93
CA LEU A 314 -13.26 -5.99 -0.09
C LEU A 314 -12.83 -6.14 1.38
N ASP A 315 -12.38 -5.07 2.01
CA ASP A 315 -12.00 -5.05 3.43
C ASP A 315 -12.99 -4.17 4.19
N LEU A 316 -13.72 -4.75 5.13
CA LEU A 316 -14.84 -4.14 5.85
C LEU A 316 -14.60 -4.23 7.36
N CYS A 317 -13.55 -3.58 7.81
CA CYS A 317 -13.12 -3.67 9.20
C CYS A 317 -13.64 -2.52 10.04
N ARG A 318 -14.04 -2.84 11.26
CA ARG A 318 -14.61 -1.90 12.22
C ARG A 318 -15.74 -1.06 11.59
N VAL A 319 -16.45 -1.64 10.63
CA VAL A 319 -17.64 -1.05 10.00
C VAL A 319 -18.84 -1.40 10.88
N ASN A 320 -19.77 -0.47 11.04
CA ASN A 320 -20.97 -0.70 11.84
C ASN A 320 -21.73 -1.97 11.40
N GLN A 321 -22.08 -2.84 12.37
CA GLN A 321 -22.71 -4.15 12.10
C GLN A 321 -24.03 -4.03 11.34
N VAL A 322 -24.85 -3.02 11.64
CA VAL A 322 -26.15 -2.80 10.98
C VAL A 322 -25.96 -2.46 9.50
N ALA A 323 -24.90 -1.71 9.17
CA ALA A 323 -24.56 -1.43 7.79
C ALA A 323 -24.07 -2.68 7.04
N LEU A 324 -23.31 -3.57 7.70
CA LEU A 324 -22.87 -4.83 7.10
C LEU A 324 -24.05 -5.76 6.79
N LEU A 325 -25.06 -5.81 7.68
CA LEU A 325 -26.30 -6.54 7.45
C LEU A 325 -27.03 -6.09 6.19
N GLN A 326 -26.95 -4.81 5.82
CA GLN A 326 -27.54 -4.26 4.60
C GLN A 326 -26.62 -4.40 3.38
N LEU A 327 -25.31 -4.21 3.56
CA LEU A 327 -24.33 -4.17 2.48
C LEU A 327 -24.02 -5.54 1.89
N LEU A 328 -23.75 -6.53 2.73
CA LEU A 328 -23.31 -7.84 2.25
C LEU A 328 -24.36 -8.53 1.37
N PRO A 329 -25.68 -8.51 1.68
CA PRO A 329 -26.70 -9.11 0.82
C PRO A 329 -26.82 -8.50 -0.57
N VAL A 330 -26.54 -7.20 -0.73
CA VAL A 330 -26.65 -6.51 -2.03
C VAL A 330 -25.39 -6.62 -2.89
N LEU A 331 -24.22 -6.97 -2.34
CA LEU A 331 -22.98 -7.04 -3.11
C LEU A 331 -22.76 -8.39 -3.81
N SER A 332 -22.33 -8.34 -5.07
CA SER A 332 -21.86 -9.49 -5.86
C SER A 332 -20.56 -9.15 -6.58
N SER A 333 -19.50 -9.93 -6.38
CA SER A 333 -18.18 -9.72 -7.00
C SER A 333 -18.02 -10.32 -8.41
N GLY A 334 -19.06 -11.00 -8.92
CA GLY A 334 -18.95 -11.86 -10.11
C GLY A 334 -18.01 -13.05 -9.88
N ASP A 335 -17.41 -13.57 -10.96
CA ASP A 335 -16.59 -14.81 -10.94
C ASP A 335 -15.13 -14.62 -10.53
N SER A 336 -14.76 -13.41 -10.10
CA SER A 336 -13.38 -13.06 -9.83
C SER A 336 -12.92 -13.52 -8.45
N ASP A 337 -11.63 -13.85 -8.34
CA ASP A 337 -10.99 -14.12 -7.05
C ASP A 337 -11.05 -12.86 -6.18
N LEU A 338 -11.57 -13.02 -4.96
CA LEU A 338 -11.81 -11.95 -4.01
C LEU A 338 -10.95 -12.15 -2.75
N TYR A 339 -10.21 -11.11 -2.37
CA TYR A 339 -9.75 -10.89 -1.01
C TYR A 339 -10.90 -10.29 -0.20
N PHE A 340 -11.25 -10.93 0.91
CA PHE A 340 -12.29 -10.47 1.83
C PHE A 340 -11.73 -10.31 3.24
N GLY A 341 -11.79 -9.10 3.79
CA GLY A 341 -11.45 -8.80 5.17
C GLY A 341 -12.68 -8.35 5.94
N VAL A 342 -12.90 -8.91 7.14
CA VAL A 342 -14.06 -8.56 7.98
C VAL A 342 -13.75 -8.83 9.45
N ASP A 343 -14.43 -8.12 10.34
CA ASP A 343 -14.41 -8.43 11.76
C ASP A 343 -15.31 -9.63 12.08
N ILE A 344 -14.92 -10.42 13.07
CA ILE A 344 -15.74 -11.52 13.52
C ILE A 344 -16.94 -10.96 14.29
N ALA A 345 -18.10 -11.01 13.64
CA ALA A 345 -19.38 -10.64 14.22
C ALA A 345 -19.56 -11.23 15.62
N GLN A 346 -20.15 -10.45 16.52
CA GLN A 346 -20.61 -10.95 17.83
C GLN A 346 -22.04 -11.49 17.74
N GLU A 347 -22.83 -10.91 16.84
CA GLU A 347 -24.23 -11.27 16.64
C GLU A 347 -24.37 -12.40 15.63
N GLU A 348 -25.23 -13.38 15.96
CA GLU A 348 -25.48 -14.55 15.12
C GLU A 348 -26.04 -14.16 13.75
N GLU A 349 -26.89 -13.12 13.68
CA GLU A 349 -27.48 -12.65 12.43
C GLU A 349 -26.41 -12.16 11.44
N LEU A 350 -25.50 -11.30 11.88
CA LEU A 350 -24.40 -10.82 11.04
C LEU A 350 -23.47 -11.96 10.64
N ALA A 351 -23.25 -12.93 11.53
CA ALA A 351 -22.48 -14.11 11.19
C ALA A 351 -23.13 -14.95 10.08
N ILE A 352 -24.45 -15.13 10.12
CA ILE A 352 -25.20 -15.84 9.06
C ILE A 352 -25.11 -15.08 7.74
N VAL A 353 -25.30 -13.76 7.75
CA VAL A 353 -25.22 -12.91 6.54
C VAL A 353 -23.82 -12.95 5.94
N THR A 354 -22.79 -12.84 6.78
CA THR A 354 -21.38 -12.89 6.35
C THR A 354 -21.03 -14.25 5.78
N ALA A 355 -21.42 -15.35 6.45
CA ALA A 355 -21.23 -16.71 5.95
C ALA A 355 -21.94 -16.92 4.60
N THR A 356 -23.16 -16.38 4.44
CA THR A 356 -23.92 -16.45 3.19
C THR A 356 -23.23 -15.69 2.06
N PHE A 357 -22.68 -14.51 2.33
CA PHE A 357 -21.87 -13.76 1.36
C PHE A 357 -20.61 -14.55 0.97
N ILE A 358 -19.92 -15.13 1.93
CA ILE A 358 -18.75 -15.97 1.70
C ILE A 358 -19.09 -17.18 0.82
N ALA A 359 -20.19 -17.88 1.11
CA ALA A 359 -20.61 -19.07 0.38
C ALA A 359 -20.93 -18.82 -1.09
N ARG A 360 -21.45 -17.63 -1.41
CA ARG A 360 -21.84 -17.25 -2.78
C ARG A 360 -20.75 -16.52 -3.55
N THR A 361 -19.63 -16.17 -2.92
CA THR A 361 -18.52 -15.43 -3.55
C THR A 361 -17.26 -16.27 -3.63
N ARG A 362 -16.43 -16.00 -4.65
CA ARG A 362 -15.18 -16.74 -4.86
C ARG A 362 -14.05 -16.12 -4.03
N ILE A 363 -14.12 -16.33 -2.72
CA ILE A 363 -13.10 -15.84 -1.79
C ILE A 363 -11.88 -16.74 -1.83
N THR A 364 -10.74 -16.18 -2.24
CA THR A 364 -9.44 -16.85 -2.26
C THR A 364 -8.54 -16.44 -1.12
N SER A 365 -8.78 -15.26 -0.53
CA SER A 365 -8.08 -14.79 0.65
C SER A 365 -9.08 -14.25 1.65
N LEU A 366 -9.08 -14.78 2.88
CA LEU A 366 -9.98 -14.36 3.95
C LEU A 366 -9.15 -13.82 5.11
N THR A 367 -9.45 -12.61 5.54
CA THR A 367 -8.87 -12.00 6.74
C THR A 367 -9.97 -11.83 7.77
N LEU A 368 -9.81 -12.48 8.93
CA LEU A 368 -10.72 -12.34 10.05
C LEU A 368 -10.04 -11.56 11.17
N ARG A 369 -10.65 -10.46 11.61
CA ARG A 369 -10.16 -9.65 12.72
C ARG A 369 -11.06 -9.83 13.93
N GLN A 370 -10.48 -10.11 15.09
CA GLN A 370 -11.23 -10.36 16.32
C GLN A 370 -10.82 -9.38 17.41
N ASP A 371 -11.80 -8.62 17.89
CA ASP A 371 -11.63 -7.68 18.98
C ASP A 371 -12.07 -8.26 20.36
N TYR A 372 -12.71 -9.44 20.40
CA TYR A 372 -13.37 -9.98 21.61
C TYR A 372 -13.17 -11.49 21.81
N ASN A 373 -13.15 -11.94 23.06
CA ASN A 373 -12.76 -13.31 23.43
C ASN A 373 -13.76 -14.44 23.09
N ASP A 374 -15.05 -14.14 22.88
CA ASP A 374 -16.10 -15.18 22.80
C ASP A 374 -16.45 -15.64 21.36
N SER A 375 -15.79 -15.11 20.33
CA SER A 375 -16.21 -15.27 18.92
C SER A 375 -15.75 -16.56 18.22
N ASN A 376 -15.19 -17.54 18.95
CA ASN A 376 -14.54 -18.72 18.38
C ASN A 376 -15.45 -19.55 17.47
N ASN A 377 -16.69 -19.77 17.89
CA ASN A 377 -17.64 -20.58 17.14
C ASN A 377 -18.08 -19.92 15.83
N LEU A 378 -18.00 -18.59 15.73
CA LEU A 378 -18.45 -17.84 14.56
C LEU A 378 -17.38 -17.80 13.46
N ALA A 379 -16.11 -17.71 13.84
CA ALA A 379 -14.98 -17.83 12.90
C ALA A 379 -15.07 -19.10 12.05
N LYS A 380 -15.46 -20.20 12.70
CA LYS A 380 -15.69 -21.50 12.06
C LYS A 380 -16.70 -21.41 10.93
N ASN A 381 -17.83 -20.74 11.15
CA ASN A 381 -18.90 -20.62 10.16
C ASN A 381 -18.41 -19.91 8.89
N TYR A 382 -17.53 -18.92 9.01
CA TYR A 382 -16.94 -18.23 7.86
C TYR A 382 -16.05 -19.14 7.05
N VAL A 383 -15.13 -19.83 7.72
CA VAL A 383 -14.17 -20.69 7.00
C VAL A 383 -14.87 -21.89 6.36
N CYS A 384 -15.85 -22.49 7.04
CA CYS A 384 -16.70 -23.56 6.47
C CYS A 384 -17.45 -23.13 5.21
N SER A 385 -17.78 -21.84 5.10
CA SER A 385 -18.56 -21.32 3.98
C SER A 385 -17.70 -21.08 2.74
N THR A 386 -16.37 -21.07 2.86
CA THR A 386 -15.46 -20.86 1.72
C THR A 386 -15.23 -22.15 0.94
N ASN A 387 -15.38 -22.11 -0.40
CA ASN A 387 -15.05 -23.25 -1.28
C ASN A 387 -13.72 -23.08 -2.03
N HIS A 388 -13.13 -21.87 -2.00
CA HIS A 388 -11.99 -21.49 -2.84
C HIS A 388 -10.84 -20.87 -2.04
N LEU A 389 -10.85 -21.03 -0.72
CA LEU A 389 -9.90 -20.35 0.16
C LEU A 389 -8.47 -20.88 -0.04
N HIS A 390 -7.55 -19.97 -0.32
CA HIS A 390 -6.12 -20.24 -0.46
C HIS A 390 -5.32 -19.60 0.67
N ASN A 391 -5.71 -18.40 1.11
CA ASN A 391 -5.03 -17.67 2.17
C ASN A 391 -6.02 -17.37 3.30
N LEU A 392 -5.67 -17.71 4.55
CA LEU A 392 -6.44 -17.36 5.73
C LEU A 392 -5.56 -16.55 6.67
N VAL A 393 -5.96 -15.31 6.95
CA VAL A 393 -5.29 -14.44 7.91
C VAL A 393 -6.17 -14.26 9.14
N LEU A 394 -5.63 -14.57 10.32
CA LEU A 394 -6.31 -14.35 11.60
C LEU A 394 -5.58 -13.26 12.37
N PHE A 395 -6.27 -12.17 12.67
CA PHE A 395 -5.79 -11.09 13.54
C PHE A 395 -6.53 -11.14 14.88
N SER A 396 -5.79 -11.23 15.98
CA SER A 396 -6.34 -11.07 17.33
C SER A 396 -5.59 -9.99 18.09
N ARG A 397 -6.33 -9.08 18.74
CA ARG A 397 -5.76 -8.11 19.70
C ARG A 397 -5.54 -8.70 21.09
N LEU A 398 -6.31 -9.70 21.48
CA LEU A 398 -6.30 -10.26 22.85
C LEU A 398 -5.57 -11.61 22.91
N GLU A 399 -5.17 -12.00 24.12
CA GLU A 399 -4.68 -13.35 24.43
C GLU A 399 -5.77 -14.36 24.05
N PHE A 400 -5.57 -14.99 22.90
CA PHE A 400 -6.61 -15.72 22.22
C PHE A 400 -6.30 -17.22 22.29
N ASP A 401 -7.22 -18.02 22.86
CA ASP A 401 -7.07 -19.48 22.84
C ASP A 401 -7.37 -20.00 21.42
N MET A 402 -6.35 -19.94 20.58
CA MET A 402 -6.39 -20.37 19.19
C MET A 402 -6.53 -21.87 19.02
N SER A 403 -6.39 -22.66 20.09
CA SER A 403 -6.45 -24.10 19.96
C SER A 403 -7.81 -24.59 19.49
N HIS A 404 -8.89 -23.97 19.96
CA HIS A 404 -10.25 -24.31 19.55
C HIS A 404 -10.51 -23.99 18.07
N ILE A 405 -10.11 -22.80 17.59
CA ILE A 405 -10.27 -22.45 16.18
C ILE A 405 -9.46 -23.37 15.29
N LEU A 406 -8.21 -23.66 15.65
CA LEU A 406 -7.38 -24.54 14.84
C LEU A 406 -7.91 -25.98 14.82
N GLU A 407 -8.35 -26.52 15.95
CA GLU A 407 -9.02 -27.83 16.01
C GLU A 407 -10.28 -27.87 15.14
N ASP A 408 -11.06 -26.79 15.16
CA ASP A 408 -12.22 -26.64 14.30
C ASP A 408 -11.84 -26.53 12.83
N LEU A 409 -10.83 -25.73 12.46
CA LEU A 409 -10.32 -25.64 11.09
C LEU A 409 -9.82 -26.99 10.58
N ILE A 410 -9.22 -27.80 11.45
CA ILE A 410 -8.83 -29.17 11.16
C ILE A 410 -10.06 -30.04 10.91
N SER A 411 -11.06 -29.95 11.78
CA SER A 411 -12.32 -30.68 11.63
C SER A 411 -13.03 -30.32 10.33
N VAL A 412 -13.10 -29.02 10.02
CA VAL A 412 -13.68 -28.48 8.79
C VAL A 412 -12.91 -28.94 7.58
N ARG A 413 -11.57 -28.88 7.59
CA ARG A 413 -10.78 -29.42 6.49
C ARG A 413 -10.94 -30.93 6.33
N LYS A 414 -11.07 -31.69 7.42
CA LYS A 414 -11.37 -33.13 7.33
C LYS A 414 -12.74 -33.39 6.71
N GLN A 415 -13.72 -32.52 6.95
CA GLN A 415 -15.05 -32.58 6.34
C GLN A 415 -15.04 -32.13 4.86
N VAL A 416 -14.32 -31.05 4.55
CA VAL A 416 -14.23 -30.44 3.21
C VAL A 416 -13.26 -31.20 2.29
N GLY A 417 -12.23 -31.85 2.84
CA GLY A 417 -11.22 -32.64 2.11
C GLY A 417 -11.76 -33.87 1.37
N VAL A 418 -13.06 -34.16 1.51
CA VAL A 418 -13.78 -35.14 0.68
C VAL A 418 -14.24 -34.51 -0.65
N VAL A 419 -14.18 -33.18 -0.81
CA VAL A 419 -14.82 -32.46 -1.92
C VAL A 419 -13.89 -31.39 -2.53
N ARG A 420 -13.08 -31.84 -3.51
CA ARG A 420 -12.79 -31.18 -4.81
C ARG A 420 -11.53 -30.33 -5.08
N ASP A 421 -10.78 -29.80 -4.13
CA ASP A 421 -9.49 -29.11 -4.47
C ASP A 421 -8.37 -29.46 -3.46
N PRO A 422 -7.29 -30.16 -3.90
CA PRO A 422 -6.20 -30.56 -3.01
C PRO A 422 -5.21 -29.41 -2.70
N ARG A 423 -5.47 -28.18 -3.17
CA ARG A 423 -4.56 -27.06 -2.90
C ARG A 423 -4.49 -26.73 -1.41
N PRO A 424 -3.28 -26.60 -0.86
CA PRO A 424 -3.09 -26.28 0.55
C PRO A 424 -3.39 -24.81 0.83
N ILE A 425 -3.83 -24.54 2.07
CA ILE A 425 -4.11 -23.20 2.57
C ILE A 425 -2.81 -22.63 3.17
N ASN A 426 -2.48 -21.40 2.80
CA ASN A 426 -1.50 -20.58 3.51
C ASN A 426 -2.21 -19.91 4.68
N MET A 427 -1.69 -20.07 5.88
CA MET A 427 -2.27 -19.46 7.07
C MET A 427 -1.32 -18.41 7.60
N MET A 428 -1.80 -17.17 7.76
CA MET A 428 -1.04 -16.12 8.40
C MET A 428 -1.69 -15.77 9.74
N MET A 429 -0.90 -15.75 10.79
CA MET A 429 -1.37 -15.51 12.15
C MET A 429 -0.68 -14.28 12.69
N VAL A 430 -1.46 -13.28 13.10
CA VAL A 430 -0.94 -12.05 13.67
C VAL A 430 -1.53 -11.90 15.07
N SER A 431 -0.69 -12.05 16.08
CA SER A 431 -1.13 -12.04 17.48
C SER A 431 -0.19 -11.23 18.37
N THR A 432 -0.75 -10.68 19.44
CA THR A 432 -0.01 -10.23 20.63
C THR A 432 0.63 -11.45 21.33
N PRO A 433 1.56 -11.28 22.29
CA PRO A 433 2.31 -12.40 22.86
C PRO A 433 1.41 -13.50 23.41
N LEU A 434 1.58 -14.73 22.91
CA LEU A 434 0.82 -15.91 23.36
C LEU A 434 1.36 -16.45 24.69
N ASP A 435 0.46 -16.97 25.55
CA ASP A 435 0.88 -17.76 26.70
C ASP A 435 1.53 -19.09 26.28
N LYS A 436 2.30 -19.70 27.19
CA LYS A 436 3.11 -20.90 26.91
C LYS A 436 2.27 -22.12 26.49
N ASN A 437 1.04 -22.25 26.99
CA ASN A 437 0.18 -23.38 26.70
C ASN A 437 -0.39 -23.27 25.27
N THR A 438 -0.86 -22.08 24.90
CA THR A 438 -1.33 -21.78 23.54
C THR A 438 -0.21 -21.94 22.51
N ARG A 439 1.01 -21.46 22.82
CA ARG A 439 2.21 -21.69 21.99
C ARG A 439 2.44 -23.18 21.71
N THR A 440 2.34 -24.03 22.72
CA THR A 440 2.61 -25.48 22.59
C THR A 440 1.57 -26.15 21.69
N LYS A 441 0.29 -25.81 21.84
CA LYS A 441 -0.79 -26.37 21.00
C LYS A 441 -0.67 -25.94 19.55
N VAL A 442 -0.40 -24.66 19.27
CA VAL A 442 -0.17 -24.16 17.90
C VAL A 442 0.94 -24.98 17.22
N MET A 443 2.04 -25.24 17.93
CA MET A 443 3.16 -26.05 17.40
C MET A 443 2.78 -27.50 17.10
N GLU A 444 1.96 -28.16 17.92
CA GLU A 444 1.49 -29.51 17.61
C GLU A 444 0.62 -29.54 16.35
N LEU A 445 -0.16 -28.48 16.12
CA LEU A 445 -1.05 -28.38 14.97
C LEU A 445 -0.28 -28.08 13.68
N VAL A 446 0.78 -27.28 13.73
CA VAL A 446 1.66 -27.10 12.56
C VAL A 446 2.34 -28.41 12.15
N LYS A 447 2.75 -29.23 13.13
CA LYS A 447 3.34 -30.56 12.86
C LYS A 447 2.38 -31.51 12.14
N MET A 448 1.06 -31.28 12.20
CA MET A 448 0.06 -32.10 11.49
C MET A 448 -0.02 -31.84 9.97
N GLN A 449 0.90 -31.04 9.39
CA GLN A 449 1.05 -30.81 7.93
C GLN A 449 -0.21 -30.28 7.21
N LEU A 450 -1.04 -29.50 7.90
CA LEU A 450 -2.27 -28.98 7.31
C LEU A 450 -2.04 -27.79 6.39
N CYS A 451 -0.93 -27.08 6.49
CA CYS A 451 -0.65 -25.92 5.64
C CYS A 451 0.64 -26.14 4.85
N GLN A 452 0.71 -25.68 3.59
CA GLN A 452 1.98 -25.64 2.86
C GLN A 452 2.91 -24.59 3.44
N LYS A 453 2.32 -23.49 3.94
CA LYS A 453 3.03 -22.36 4.49
C LYS A 453 2.22 -21.74 5.62
N ILE A 454 2.80 -21.66 6.81
CA ILE A 454 2.25 -20.85 7.91
C ILE A 454 3.15 -19.64 8.08
N VAL A 455 2.56 -18.45 8.01
CA VAL A 455 3.24 -17.18 8.26
C VAL A 455 2.82 -16.66 9.62
N TYR A 456 3.64 -16.88 10.65
CA TYR A 456 3.35 -16.38 11.99
C TYR A 456 4.08 -15.06 12.21
N LEU A 457 3.34 -14.03 12.63
CA LEU A 457 3.82 -12.72 13.05
C LEU A 457 3.38 -12.47 14.50
N GLY A 458 4.36 -12.40 15.40
CA GLY A 458 4.13 -11.99 16.78
C GLY A 458 4.51 -10.52 16.97
N TYR A 459 3.68 -9.78 17.71
CA TYR A 459 4.07 -8.47 18.25
C TYR A 459 4.66 -8.62 19.65
N TYR A 460 5.75 -7.90 19.92
CA TYR A 460 6.32 -7.76 21.26
C TYR A 460 5.62 -6.61 21.99
N THR A 461 4.76 -6.92 22.96
CA THR A 461 4.12 -5.88 23.81
C THR A 461 4.83 -5.70 25.16
N SER A 462 5.79 -6.56 25.51
CA SER A 462 6.62 -6.40 26.71
C SER A 462 8.05 -6.89 26.44
N LEU A 463 9.03 -6.01 26.69
CA LEU A 463 10.47 -6.30 26.59
C LEU A 463 10.91 -7.43 27.54
N ASP A 464 10.10 -7.72 28.57
CA ASP A 464 10.44 -8.65 29.65
C ASP A 464 10.36 -10.12 29.22
N LYS A 465 9.83 -10.40 28.02
CA LYS A 465 9.62 -11.75 27.48
C LYS A 465 10.30 -12.00 26.13
N VAL A 466 11.20 -11.12 25.68
CA VAL A 466 11.85 -11.22 24.37
C VAL A 466 12.56 -12.57 24.19
N ASP A 467 13.29 -13.05 25.20
CA ASP A 467 14.02 -14.32 25.13
C ASP A 467 13.08 -15.54 24.98
N GLU A 468 11.94 -15.56 25.68
CA GLU A 468 10.95 -16.65 25.53
C GLU A 468 10.26 -16.65 24.17
N ILE A 469 10.15 -15.47 23.55
CA ILE A 469 9.53 -15.26 22.25
C ILE A 469 10.53 -15.62 21.14
N GLU A 470 11.80 -15.22 21.25
CA GLU A 470 12.89 -15.67 20.36
C GLU A 470 13.03 -17.20 20.37
N GLU A 471 13.03 -17.84 21.56
CA GLU A 471 13.07 -19.31 21.65
C GLU A 471 11.84 -19.97 20.98
N PHE A 472 10.68 -19.31 21.04
CA PHE A 472 9.49 -19.76 20.33
C PHE A 472 9.63 -19.61 18.81
N PHE A 473 10.11 -18.47 18.32
CA PHE A 473 10.34 -18.24 16.90
C PHE A 473 11.42 -19.14 16.33
N ASP A 474 12.52 -19.40 17.05
CA ASP A 474 13.53 -20.38 16.65
C ASP A 474 12.96 -21.79 16.49
N ARG A 475 12.06 -22.20 17.40
CA ARG A 475 11.33 -23.47 17.26
C ARG A 475 10.41 -23.48 16.03
N LEU A 476 9.76 -22.37 15.71
CA LEU A 476 8.94 -22.24 14.48
C LEU A 476 9.82 -22.28 13.22
N ARG A 477 10.91 -21.49 13.17
CA ARG A 477 11.88 -21.44 12.05
C ARG A 477 12.50 -22.81 11.77
N SER A 478 12.59 -23.69 12.76
CA SER A 478 13.09 -25.06 12.60
C SER A 478 12.15 -26.00 11.83
N GLN A 479 10.91 -25.60 11.55
CA GLN A 479 9.92 -26.41 10.82
C GLN A 479 9.92 -26.03 9.33
N GLU A 480 10.08 -27.01 8.43
CA GLU A 480 10.25 -26.79 6.98
C GLU A 480 9.09 -26.06 6.27
N ASN A 481 7.91 -25.97 6.90
CA ASN A 481 6.69 -25.42 6.31
C ASN A 481 6.21 -24.11 6.97
N ILE A 482 7.05 -23.46 7.78
CA ILE A 482 6.71 -22.21 8.47
C ILE A 482 7.68 -21.12 8.03
N GLU A 483 7.14 -20.04 7.46
CA GLU A 483 7.90 -18.81 7.27
C GLU A 483 7.55 -17.86 8.41
N VAL A 484 8.44 -17.74 9.39
CA VAL A 484 8.31 -16.72 10.43
C VAL A 484 8.74 -15.38 9.83
N ILE A 485 7.85 -14.39 9.84
CA ILE A 485 8.21 -13.02 9.50
C ILE A 485 8.25 -12.24 10.81
N GLU A 486 9.44 -11.88 11.25
CA GLU A 486 9.61 -10.98 12.39
C GLU A 486 9.41 -9.53 11.97
N MET A 487 8.71 -8.80 12.84
CA MET A 487 8.56 -7.35 12.74
C MET A 487 9.44 -6.73 13.81
N ASP A 488 10.37 -5.86 13.39
CA ASP A 488 11.20 -5.13 14.33
C ASP A 488 10.34 -4.20 15.21
N PRO A 489 10.58 -4.15 16.54
CA PRO A 489 9.89 -3.25 17.46
C PRO A 489 10.46 -1.83 17.36
N PHE A 490 10.33 -1.16 16.20
CA PHE A 490 10.87 0.20 16.00
C PHE A 490 9.91 1.35 16.37
N TYR A 491 8.96 1.12 17.27
CA TYR A 491 8.14 2.21 17.82
C TYR A 491 8.32 2.31 19.34
N ASN A 492 9.07 3.34 19.76
CA ASN A 492 9.05 3.80 21.15
C ASN A 492 7.63 4.28 21.47
N SER A 493 6.97 3.59 22.41
CA SER A 493 5.53 3.63 22.69
C SER A 493 5.04 4.84 23.50
N SER A 494 5.83 5.92 23.64
CA SER A 494 5.44 7.02 24.53
C SER A 494 4.41 7.98 23.91
N ASP A 495 4.36 8.11 22.59
CA ASP A 495 3.62 9.21 21.93
C ASP A 495 2.68 8.77 20.80
N ILE A 496 2.49 7.47 20.60
CA ILE A 496 1.59 6.93 19.58
C ILE A 496 0.61 6.01 20.30
N ASP A 497 -0.69 6.22 20.09
CA ASP A 497 -1.69 5.30 20.62
C ASP A 497 -1.47 3.89 20.02
N GLU A 498 -1.81 2.85 20.79
CA GLU A 498 -1.69 1.46 20.32
C GLU A 498 -2.50 1.20 19.03
N GLY A 499 -3.44 2.08 18.69
CA GLY A 499 -4.20 2.06 17.44
C GLY A 499 -3.34 2.36 16.21
N GLY A 500 -2.54 3.43 16.24
CA GLY A 500 -1.76 3.90 15.08
C GLY A 500 -0.66 2.93 14.64
N ILE A 501 0.04 2.30 15.59
CA ILE A 501 1.09 1.30 15.28
C ILE A 501 0.48 0.09 14.57
N ASN A 502 -0.67 -0.40 15.06
CA ASN A 502 -1.34 -1.54 14.46
C ASN A 502 -1.83 -1.25 13.03
N ASP A 503 -2.33 -0.05 12.76
CA ASP A 503 -2.84 0.32 11.44
C ASP A 503 -1.71 0.43 10.38
N VAL A 504 -0.54 0.97 10.76
CA VAL A 504 0.65 1.05 9.88
C VAL A 504 1.17 -0.33 9.53
N ILE A 505 1.22 -1.23 10.51
CA ILE A 505 1.73 -2.57 10.30
C ILE A 505 0.73 -3.43 9.51
N GLN A 506 -0.58 -3.33 9.80
CA GLN A 506 -1.61 -3.98 8.98
C GLN A 506 -1.53 -3.55 7.51
N ARG A 507 -1.36 -2.25 7.22
CA ARG A 507 -1.17 -1.75 5.86
C ARG A 507 0.09 -2.32 5.19
N THR A 508 1.22 -2.25 5.88
CA THR A 508 2.50 -2.77 5.36
C THR A 508 2.43 -4.28 5.08
N LEU A 509 1.69 -5.02 5.91
CA LEU A 509 1.45 -6.46 5.75
C LEU A 509 0.53 -6.77 4.57
N LEU A 510 -0.60 -6.08 4.47
CA LEU A 510 -1.54 -6.23 3.35
C LEU A 510 -0.84 -5.98 2.02
N GLU A 511 0.00 -4.96 1.94
CA GLU A 511 0.81 -4.70 0.76
C GLU A 511 1.74 -5.89 0.46
N ARG A 512 2.55 -6.35 1.42
CA ARG A 512 3.48 -7.47 1.21
C ARG A 512 2.77 -8.78 0.85
N VAL A 513 1.61 -9.07 1.45
CA VAL A 513 0.81 -10.27 1.14
C VAL A 513 0.15 -10.17 -0.23
N HIS A 514 -0.24 -8.97 -0.69
CA HIS A 514 -0.75 -8.79 -2.04
C HIS A 514 0.32 -8.85 -3.13
N TRP A 515 1.58 -8.53 -2.81
CA TRP A 515 2.72 -8.63 -3.72
C TRP A 515 3.30 -10.04 -3.85
N ALA A 516 3.13 -10.88 -2.83
CA ALA A 516 3.55 -12.28 -2.80
C ALA A 516 2.46 -13.21 -3.37
#